data_AF-A0A3R5TQS3-F1
#
_entry.id   AF-A0A3R5TQS3-F1
#
_cell.length_a   1.000
_cell.length_b   1.000
_cell.length_c   1.000
_cell.angle_alpha   90.00
_cell.angle_beta   90.00
_cell.angle_gamma   90.00
#
_symmetry.space_group_name_H-M   'P 1'
#
loop_
_entity.id
_entity.type
_entity.pdbx_description
1 polymer ?
#
loop_
_entity_poly.entity_id
_entity_poly.type
_entity_poly.pdbx_seq_one_letter_code
_entity_poly.pdbx_strand_id
1 'polypeptide(L)'
;MSLFKARDWWSTTVGEDEEFDQGCLCVGNLDNAEDELDKIIIGSYHGILRVFNPRPTKTDDGWSGYRPEDVMLEYSLQHPILQIEAGKFASSTENIHIAILHPRKLAVYNVYASVGSVEHGKHYQLKLAYEHNLQRTAFNFCFGPFGAVKVWLGNNGQVLSNTTI
;
A
#
# COMPACT_ATOMS: atom_id res chain seq x y z
N MET A 1 20.64 -3.93 30.15
CA MET A 1 19.17 -4.05 30.02
C MET A 1 18.63 -2.71 29.54
N SER A 2 17.77 -2.68 28.50
CA SER A 2 17.17 -1.43 28.04
C SER A 2 16.14 -0.91 29.05
N LEU A 3 16.21 0.38 29.37
CA LEU A 3 15.26 1.07 30.25
C LEU A 3 13.88 1.22 29.59
N PHE A 4 13.85 1.29 28.26
CA PHE A 4 12.63 1.36 27.46
C PHE A 4 12.48 0.11 26.60
N LYS A 5 11.28 -0.46 26.60
CA LYS A 5 10.93 -1.62 25.77
C LYS A 5 9.75 -1.24 24.88
N ALA A 6 9.82 -1.64 23.62
CA ALA A 6 8.65 -1.64 22.75
C ALA A 6 7.57 -2.53 23.38
N ARG A 7 6.31 -2.09 23.31
CA ARG A 7 5.16 -2.88 23.73
C ARG A 7 4.48 -3.43 22.49
N ASP A 8 4.82 -4.65 22.17
CA ASP A 8 4.26 -5.32 21.00
C ASP A 8 2.79 -5.64 21.26
N TRP A 9 1.94 -5.20 20.33
CA TRP A 9 0.51 -5.47 20.33
C TRP A 9 0.11 -6.32 19.11
N TRP A 10 0.95 -6.27 18.06
CA TRP A 10 0.88 -7.10 16.88
C TRP A 10 2.28 -7.24 16.28
N SER A 11 2.61 -8.44 15.81
CA SER A 11 3.84 -8.70 15.06
C SER A 11 3.68 -9.98 14.25
N THR A 12 4.37 -10.07 13.12
CA THR A 12 4.43 -11.28 12.30
C THR A 12 5.78 -11.36 11.61
N THR A 13 6.19 -12.57 11.23
CA THR A 13 7.32 -12.80 10.33
C THR A 13 6.77 -12.95 8.92
N VAL A 14 7.36 -12.23 7.95
CA VAL A 14 6.82 -12.16 6.59
C VAL A 14 7.70 -12.97 5.65
N GLY A 15 7.11 -13.97 5.00
CA GLY A 15 7.79 -14.80 4.01
C GLY A 15 8.71 -15.88 4.60
N GLU A 16 9.20 -16.75 3.72
CA GLU A 16 10.27 -17.72 3.99
C GLU A 16 11.47 -17.34 3.12
N ASP A 17 12.59 -16.99 3.74
CA ASP A 17 13.82 -16.54 3.06
C ASP A 17 13.60 -15.37 2.07
N GLU A 18 12.61 -14.52 2.35
CA GLU A 18 12.35 -13.32 1.56
C GLU A 18 13.27 -12.16 1.96
N GLU A 19 13.76 -11.42 0.98
CA GLU A 19 14.59 -10.23 1.17
C GLU A 19 13.77 -8.93 1.00
N PHE A 20 14.11 -7.94 1.83
CA PHE A 20 13.47 -6.63 1.92
C PHE A 20 14.52 -5.54 2.15
N ASP A 21 14.18 -4.30 1.80
CA ASP A 21 14.98 -3.09 2.07
C ASP A 21 14.06 -1.91 2.45
N GLN A 22 14.62 -0.73 2.66
CA GLN A 22 13.93 0.48 3.11
C GLN A 22 12.69 0.88 2.30
N GLY A 23 12.63 0.56 1.00
CA GLY A 23 11.49 0.89 0.13
C GLY A 23 10.35 -0.14 0.17
N CYS A 24 10.54 -1.27 0.84
CA CYS A 24 9.63 -2.40 0.81
C CYS A 24 8.42 -2.26 1.75
N LEU A 25 8.41 -1.25 2.63
CA LEU A 25 7.34 -1.00 3.60
C LEU A 25 6.65 0.33 3.28
N CYS A 26 5.33 0.29 3.15
CA CYS A 26 4.49 1.47 3.02
C CYS A 26 3.28 1.36 3.96
N VAL A 27 2.75 2.49 4.40
CA VAL A 27 1.56 2.55 5.27
C VAL A 27 0.58 3.55 4.66
N GLY A 28 -0.67 3.14 4.49
CA GLY A 28 -1.71 4.01 3.95
C GLY A 28 -3.09 3.34 3.85
N ASN A 29 -4.14 4.15 3.77
CA ASN A 29 -5.53 3.71 3.53
C ASN A 29 -5.73 3.22 2.08
N LEU A 30 -5.12 2.08 1.74
CA LEU A 30 -5.06 1.58 0.37
C LEU A 30 -6.41 1.10 -0.18
N ASP A 31 -7.30 0.64 0.70
CA ASP A 31 -8.66 0.23 0.34
C ASP A 31 -9.64 1.41 0.26
N ASN A 32 -9.17 2.63 0.50
CA ASN A 32 -9.99 3.85 0.50
C ASN A 32 -11.23 3.69 1.39
N ALA A 33 -11.07 3.02 2.53
CA ALA A 33 -12.15 2.77 3.47
C ALA A 33 -12.56 4.06 4.18
N GLU A 34 -13.86 4.18 4.50
CA GLU A 34 -14.42 5.32 5.24
C GLU A 34 -13.90 5.43 6.68
N ASP A 35 -13.35 4.35 7.24
CA ASP A 35 -12.73 4.37 8.57
C ASP A 35 -11.36 5.07 8.58
N GLU A 36 -10.83 5.43 7.40
CA GLU A 36 -9.55 6.09 7.18
C GLU A 36 -8.35 5.38 7.82
N LEU A 37 -8.51 4.09 8.17
CA LEU A 37 -7.48 3.34 8.86
C LEU A 37 -6.39 2.91 7.88
N ASP A 38 -5.15 3.19 8.23
CA ASP A 38 -4.00 2.76 7.46
C ASP A 38 -3.82 1.25 7.49
N LYS A 39 -3.35 0.72 6.37
CA LYS A 39 -2.95 -0.69 6.20
C LYS A 39 -1.43 -0.75 6.08
N ILE A 40 -0.85 -1.86 6.53
CA ILE A 40 0.59 -2.12 6.38
C ILE A 40 0.79 -2.83 5.04
N ILE A 41 1.60 -2.24 4.16
CA ILE A 41 1.91 -2.81 2.85
C ILE A 41 3.37 -3.21 2.81
N ILE A 42 3.64 -4.45 2.42
CA ILE A 42 4.98 -5.00 2.33
C ILE A 42 5.19 -5.62 0.96
N GLY A 43 6.32 -5.35 0.32
CA GLY A 43 6.72 -5.97 -0.95
C GLY A 43 8.13 -6.49 -0.89
N SER A 44 8.34 -7.75 -1.27
CA SER A 44 9.67 -8.36 -1.25
C SER A 44 10.40 -8.29 -2.59
N TYR A 45 11.71 -8.52 -2.55
CA TYR A 45 12.52 -8.74 -3.75
C TYR A 45 12.16 -10.02 -4.50
N HIS A 46 11.38 -10.91 -3.90
CA HIS A 46 10.80 -12.08 -4.58
C HIS A 46 9.52 -11.74 -5.38
N GLY A 47 9.09 -10.47 -5.33
CA GLY A 47 7.91 -10.00 -6.06
C GLY A 47 6.60 -10.33 -5.37
N ILE A 48 6.61 -10.62 -4.08
CA ILE A 48 5.40 -10.90 -3.31
C ILE A 48 4.96 -9.62 -2.61
N LEU A 49 3.75 -9.17 -2.91
CA LEU A 49 3.07 -8.05 -2.27
C LEU A 49 2.11 -8.58 -1.21
N ARG A 50 2.15 -8.03 0.00
CA ARG A 50 1.23 -8.34 1.10
C ARG A 50 0.66 -7.05 1.69
N VAL A 51 -0.63 -7.09 2.01
CA VAL A 51 -1.33 -6.00 2.69
C VAL A 51 -1.95 -6.56 3.97
N PHE A 52 -1.62 -5.95 5.10
CA PHE A 52 -2.13 -6.32 6.42
C PHE A 52 -3.01 -5.22 7.01
N ASN A 53 -4.03 -5.65 7.75
CA ASN A 53 -4.90 -4.84 8.58
C ASN A 53 -4.86 -5.38 10.01
N PRO A 54 -3.82 -5.03 10.80
CA PRO A 54 -3.67 -5.54 12.15
C PRO A 54 -4.88 -5.20 13.02
N ARG A 55 -5.63 -6.21 13.45
CA ARG A 55 -6.78 -6.04 14.35
C ARG A 55 -6.68 -6.97 15.55
N PRO A 56 -5.60 -6.94 16.35
CA PRO A 56 -5.51 -7.76 17.54
C PRO A 56 -6.58 -7.35 18.55
N THR A 57 -7.15 -8.33 19.24
CA THR A 57 -8.08 -8.13 20.33
C THR A 57 -7.35 -8.23 21.66
N LYS A 58 -7.77 -7.43 22.64
CA LYS A 58 -7.22 -7.50 24.01
C LYS A 58 -7.96 -8.57 24.79
N THR A 59 -7.24 -9.54 25.32
CA THR A 59 -7.72 -10.63 26.17
C THR A 59 -7.14 -10.48 27.59
N ASP A 60 -7.58 -11.33 28.52
CA ASP A 60 -7.06 -11.36 29.89
C ASP A 60 -5.55 -11.71 29.93
N ASP A 61 -5.09 -12.49 28.95
CA ASP A 61 -3.70 -12.95 28.81
C ASP A 61 -2.80 -12.00 27.99
N GLY A 62 -3.35 -10.92 27.41
CA GLY A 62 -2.58 -9.95 26.61
C GLY A 62 -3.25 -9.54 25.31
N TRP A 63 -2.46 -9.27 24.26
CA TRP A 63 -2.98 -9.04 22.91
C TRP A 63 -3.03 -10.37 22.15
N SER A 64 -4.07 -10.59 21.35
CA SER A 64 -4.21 -11.79 20.52
C SER A 64 -3.08 -11.96 19.49
N GLY A 65 -2.34 -10.89 19.20
CA GLY A 65 -1.26 -10.89 18.21
C GLY A 65 -1.78 -11.07 16.77
N TYR A 66 -0.89 -11.59 15.92
CA TYR A 66 -1.18 -11.86 14.51
C TYR A 66 -2.19 -12.98 14.32
N ARG A 67 -3.12 -12.76 13.39
CA ARG A 67 -4.08 -13.77 12.91
C ARG A 67 -4.07 -13.81 11.39
N PRO A 68 -4.37 -14.96 10.77
CA PRO A 68 -4.50 -15.06 9.31
C PRO A 68 -5.51 -14.06 8.72
N GLU A 69 -6.55 -13.70 9.48
CA GLU A 69 -7.55 -12.71 9.11
C GLU A 69 -6.99 -11.29 8.93
N ASP A 70 -5.83 -11.00 9.53
CA ASP A 70 -5.17 -9.70 9.39
C ASP A 70 -4.57 -9.53 7.97
N VAL A 71 -4.40 -10.62 7.20
CA VAL A 71 -3.93 -10.56 5.80
C VAL A 71 -5.11 -10.22 4.89
N MET A 72 -5.09 -9.02 4.32
CA MET A 72 -6.13 -8.58 3.38
C MET A 72 -5.91 -9.14 1.97
N LEU A 73 -4.65 -9.14 1.54
CA LEU A 73 -4.24 -9.49 0.18
C LEU A 73 -2.81 -10.02 0.22
N GLU A 74 -2.57 -11.09 -0.54
CA GLU A 74 -1.25 -11.55 -0.94
C GLU A 74 -1.24 -11.76 -2.45
N TYR A 75 -0.25 -11.22 -3.16
CA TYR A 75 -0.19 -11.26 -4.62
C TYR A 75 1.25 -11.39 -5.13
N SER A 76 1.48 -12.31 -6.08
CA SER A 76 2.79 -12.47 -6.73
C SER A 76 2.85 -11.69 -8.06
N LEU A 77 3.71 -10.69 -8.11
CA LEU A 77 3.90 -9.78 -9.25
C LEU A 77 4.98 -10.24 -10.25
N GLN A 78 5.57 -11.43 -10.05
CA GLN A 78 6.61 -12.06 -10.88
C GLN A 78 7.93 -11.28 -11.03
N HIS A 79 8.04 -10.07 -10.49
CA HIS A 79 9.22 -9.21 -10.55
C HIS A 79 9.56 -8.62 -9.17
N PRO A 80 10.86 -8.44 -8.85
CA PRO A 80 11.27 -7.84 -7.58
C PRO A 80 10.62 -6.48 -7.33
N ILE A 81 10.18 -6.23 -6.09
CA ILE A 81 9.61 -4.96 -5.67
C ILE A 81 10.71 -4.14 -4.99
N LEU A 82 11.16 -3.07 -5.65
CA LEU A 82 12.22 -2.19 -5.14
C LEU A 82 11.67 -1.15 -4.15
N GLN A 83 10.50 -0.60 -4.46
CA GLN A 83 9.84 0.41 -3.62
C GLN A 83 8.33 0.38 -3.82
N ILE A 84 7.59 0.64 -2.74
CA ILE A 84 6.14 0.80 -2.73
C ILE A 84 5.80 2.18 -2.18
N GLU A 85 4.84 2.85 -2.83
CA GLU A 85 4.26 4.09 -2.31
C GLU A 85 2.74 4.08 -2.44
N ALA A 86 2.06 4.72 -1.49
CA ALA A 86 0.62 4.94 -1.50
C ALA A 86 0.33 6.42 -1.75
N GLY A 87 -0.45 6.73 -2.80
CA GLY A 87 -0.69 8.12 -3.17
C GLY A 87 -1.75 8.32 -4.25
N LYS A 88 -2.06 9.59 -4.54
CA LYS A 88 -2.97 10.00 -5.61
C LYS A 88 -2.24 9.93 -6.95
N PHE A 89 -2.25 8.74 -7.58
CA PHE A 89 -1.54 8.50 -8.84
C PHE A 89 -2.43 8.58 -10.09
N ALA A 90 -3.75 8.67 -9.94
CA ALA A 90 -4.66 8.84 -11.07
C ALA A 90 -5.24 10.26 -11.11
N SER A 91 -5.22 10.92 -12.28
CA SER A 91 -5.70 12.30 -12.44
C SER A 91 -7.23 12.44 -12.34
N SER A 92 -7.99 11.34 -12.46
CA SER A 92 -9.45 11.35 -12.51
C SER A 92 -10.12 11.17 -11.15
N THR A 93 -9.36 10.92 -10.08
CA THR A 93 -9.89 10.58 -8.76
C THR A 93 -8.93 11.01 -7.67
N GLU A 94 -9.46 11.26 -6.48
CA GLU A 94 -8.67 11.53 -5.29
C GLU A 94 -8.31 10.26 -4.51
N ASN A 95 -8.71 9.10 -5.00
CA ASN A 95 -8.45 7.83 -4.33
C ASN A 95 -6.95 7.56 -4.24
N ILE A 96 -6.56 6.92 -3.14
CA ILE A 96 -5.23 6.39 -2.93
C ILE A 96 -5.05 5.13 -3.79
N HIS A 97 -3.94 5.11 -4.52
CA HIS A 97 -3.48 4.00 -5.33
C HIS A 97 -2.14 3.51 -4.78
N ILE A 98 -1.75 2.29 -5.14
CA ILE A 98 -0.40 1.78 -4.86
C ILE A 98 0.45 1.90 -6.12
N ALA A 99 1.60 2.56 -5.99
CA ALA A 99 2.66 2.54 -6.99
C ALA A 99 3.75 1.55 -6.56
N ILE A 100 4.10 0.65 -7.47
CA ILE A 100 5.09 -0.40 -7.26
C ILE A 100 6.20 -0.22 -8.28
N LEU A 101 7.41 0.05 -7.77
CA LEU A 101 8.61 0.16 -8.58
C LEU A 101 9.28 -1.21 -8.70
N HIS A 102 9.45 -1.64 -9.94
CA HIS A 102 10.28 -2.78 -10.33
C HIS A 102 11.56 -2.29 -11.03
N PRO A 103 12.58 -3.14 -11.24
CA PRO A 103 13.82 -2.72 -11.88
C PRO A 103 13.64 -2.05 -13.25
N ARG A 104 12.63 -2.48 -14.03
CA ARG A 104 12.40 -2.00 -15.41
C ARG A 104 11.01 -1.46 -15.68
N LYS A 105 10.17 -1.28 -14.65
CA LYS A 105 8.84 -0.69 -14.80
C LYS A 105 8.32 -0.08 -13.50
N LEU A 106 7.44 0.91 -13.64
CA LEU A 106 6.60 1.43 -12.56
C LEU A 106 5.16 1.03 -12.85
N ALA A 107 4.51 0.30 -11.95
CA ALA A 107 3.13 -0.14 -12.12
C ALA A 107 2.25 0.45 -11.02
N VAL A 108 1.09 0.98 -11.41
CA VAL A 108 0.12 1.58 -10.49
C VAL A 108 -1.11 0.68 -10.44
N TYR A 109 -1.53 0.33 -9.23
CA TYR A 109 -2.66 -0.56 -8.99
C TYR A 109 -3.72 0.09 -8.11
N ASN A 110 -4.94 -0.40 -8.28
CA ASN A 110 -6.07 -0.17 -7.40
C ASN A 110 -6.25 -1.40 -6.49
N VAL A 111 -6.57 -1.15 -5.22
CA VAL A 111 -7.07 -2.17 -4.31
C VAL A 111 -8.54 -1.88 -4.02
N TYR A 112 -9.40 -2.88 -4.20
CA TYR A 112 -10.80 -2.76 -3.85
C TYR A 112 -11.30 -4.06 -3.22
N ALA A 113 -12.29 -3.92 -2.33
CA ALA A 113 -13.02 -5.05 -1.79
C ALA A 113 -14.07 -5.53 -2.82
N SER A 114 -14.04 -6.81 -3.15
CA SER A 114 -15.14 -7.49 -3.81
C SER A 114 -16.20 -7.85 -2.78
N VAL A 115 -17.45 -7.39 -3.01
CA VAL A 115 -18.60 -7.74 -2.17
C VAL A 115 -19.04 -9.14 -2.57
N GLY A 116 -18.55 -10.15 -1.85
CA GLY A 116 -19.00 -11.53 -1.98
C GLY A 116 -20.28 -11.78 -1.18
N SER A 117 -21.16 -12.66 -1.69
CA SER A 117 -22.47 -13.00 -1.12
C SER A 117 -22.43 -14.06 -0.01
N VAL A 118 -21.29 -14.28 0.66
CA VAL A 118 -21.12 -15.39 1.62
C VAL A 118 -20.48 -14.89 2.92
N GLU A 119 -20.93 -15.43 4.05
CA GLU A 119 -20.66 -15.03 5.45
C GLU A 119 -19.19 -15.09 5.92
N HIS A 120 -18.23 -15.29 5.02
CA HIS A 120 -16.80 -15.39 5.35
C HIS A 120 -15.94 -14.46 4.48
N GLY A 121 -15.82 -13.20 4.91
CA GLY A 121 -14.69 -12.34 4.57
C GLY A 121 -14.90 -11.38 3.38
N LYS A 122 -14.38 -10.15 3.54
CA LYS A 122 -14.17 -9.22 2.42
C LYS A 122 -12.99 -9.74 1.61
N HIS A 123 -13.18 -10.04 0.33
CA HIS A 123 -12.07 -10.41 -0.56
C HIS A 123 -11.50 -9.15 -1.20
N TYR A 124 -10.20 -8.90 -1.04
CA TYR A 124 -9.53 -7.78 -1.70
C TYR A 124 -8.91 -8.22 -3.01
N GLN A 125 -8.98 -7.36 -4.02
CA GLN A 125 -8.40 -7.59 -5.34
C GLN A 125 -7.43 -6.47 -5.70
N LEU A 126 -6.32 -6.85 -6.32
CA LEU A 126 -5.33 -5.93 -6.90
C LEU A 126 -5.56 -5.83 -8.41
N LYS A 127 -5.81 -4.63 -8.92
CA LYS A 127 -6.05 -4.40 -10.36
C LYS A 127 -5.11 -3.35 -10.90
N LEU A 128 -4.39 -3.70 -11.97
CA LEU A 128 -3.51 -2.77 -12.67
C LEU A 128 -4.33 -1.61 -13.26
N ALA A 129 -3.97 -0.39 -12.90
CA ALA A 129 -4.51 0.83 -13.50
C ALA A 129 -3.73 1.17 -14.77
N TYR A 130 -2.41 1.29 -14.65
CA TYR A 130 -1.48 1.50 -15.75
C TYR A 130 -0.07 1.10 -15.34
N GLU A 131 0.82 0.94 -16.33
CA GLU A 131 2.25 0.73 -16.09
C GLU A 131 3.09 1.53 -17.09
N HIS A 132 4.30 1.88 -16.65
CA HIS A 132 5.32 2.54 -17.45
C HIS A 132 6.57 1.69 -17.50
N ASN A 133 6.98 1.28 -18.71
CA ASN A 133 8.25 0.61 -18.92
C ASN A 133 9.41 1.63 -18.85
N LEU A 134 10.44 1.30 -18.08
CA LEU A 134 11.60 2.15 -17.87
C LEU A 134 12.72 1.77 -18.85
N GLN A 135 13.26 2.78 -19.53
CA GLN A 135 14.40 2.63 -20.45
C GLN A 135 15.70 2.28 -19.71
N ARG A 136 15.79 2.63 -18.42
CA ARG A 136 16.93 2.40 -17.53
C ARG A 136 16.50 1.61 -16.32
N THR A 137 17.45 0.93 -15.69
CA THR A 137 17.19 0.24 -14.43
C THR A 137 16.94 1.26 -13.33
N ALA A 138 15.84 1.10 -12.59
CA ALA A 138 15.47 1.98 -11.49
C ALA A 138 16.21 1.62 -10.20
N PHE A 139 16.34 2.60 -9.30
CA PHE A 139 16.84 2.39 -7.94
C PHE A 139 15.74 2.68 -6.92
N ASN A 140 15.24 3.92 -6.89
CA ASN A 140 14.12 4.37 -6.06
C ASN A 140 13.34 5.50 -6.77
N PHE A 141 12.26 5.97 -6.15
CA PHE A 141 11.52 7.14 -6.61
C PHE A 141 10.95 7.96 -5.44
N CYS A 142 10.42 9.14 -5.74
CA CYS A 142 9.62 9.92 -4.82
C CYS A 142 8.39 10.45 -5.57
N PHE A 143 7.39 10.89 -4.82
CA PHE A 143 6.17 11.44 -5.39
C PHE A 143 5.68 12.62 -4.56
N GLY A 144 4.83 13.42 -5.17
CA GLY A 144 4.22 14.59 -4.55
C GLY A 144 3.70 15.57 -5.60
N PRO A 145 3.05 16.66 -5.17
CA PRO A 145 2.55 17.70 -6.05
C PRO A 145 3.71 18.57 -6.58
N PHE A 146 4.50 18.02 -7.50
CA PHE A 146 5.61 18.74 -8.12
C PHE A 146 5.10 19.99 -8.84
N GLY A 147 5.76 21.13 -8.62
CA GLY A 147 5.33 22.41 -9.18
C GLY A 147 4.07 23.01 -8.52
N ALA A 148 3.66 22.52 -7.34
CA ALA A 148 2.51 23.01 -6.58
C ALA A 148 1.18 22.95 -7.35
N VAL A 149 1.04 21.97 -8.25
CA VAL A 149 -0.25 21.66 -8.86
C VAL A 149 -1.20 21.25 -7.74
N LYS A 150 -2.24 22.06 -7.51
CA LYS A 150 -3.32 21.70 -6.59
C LYS A 150 -3.98 20.45 -7.13
N VAL A 151 -3.74 19.31 -6.48
CA VAL A 151 -4.70 18.21 -6.51
C VAL A 151 -5.94 18.79 -5.83
N TRP A 152 -7.00 19.00 -6.59
CA TRP A 152 -8.25 19.57 -6.10
C TRP A 152 -8.61 18.91 -4.77
N LEU A 153 -8.76 19.71 -3.72
CA LEU A 153 -9.53 19.37 -2.54
C LEU A 153 -10.77 20.27 -2.66
N GLY A 154 -11.94 19.71 -2.97
CA GLY A 154 -13.19 20.45 -2.78
C GLY A 154 -13.29 20.84 -1.29
N ASN A 155 -13.66 22.05 -0.88
CA ASN A 155 -14.62 23.00 -1.42
C ASN A 155 -14.14 24.47 -1.26
N ASN A 156 -14.58 25.30 -2.21
CA ASN A 156 -14.60 26.77 -2.23
C ASN A 156 -13.27 27.52 -2.47
N GLY A 157 -13.07 27.95 -3.72
CA GLY A 157 -12.27 29.13 -4.05
C GLY A 157 -11.55 29.03 -5.38
N GLN A 158 -12.10 29.67 -6.41
CA GLN A 158 -11.55 29.79 -7.77
C GLN A 158 -10.03 30.06 -7.81
N VAL A 159 -9.32 29.50 -8.79
CA VAL A 159 -8.86 30.18 -10.03
C VAL A 159 -8.06 29.19 -10.90
N LEU A 160 -8.21 29.39 -12.21
CA LEU A 160 -7.71 28.69 -13.38
C LEU A 160 -6.17 28.50 -13.43
N SER A 161 -5.71 27.38 -13.98
CA SER A 161 -4.87 27.38 -15.19
C SER A 161 -4.61 25.96 -15.70
N ASN A 162 -4.78 25.81 -17.01
CA ASN A 162 -4.40 24.65 -17.81
C ASN A 162 -2.88 24.43 -17.72
N THR A 163 -2.43 23.19 -17.61
CA THR A 163 -1.28 22.70 -18.37
C THR A 163 -1.42 21.20 -18.56
N THR A 164 -1.80 20.83 -19.78
CA THR A 164 -1.61 19.51 -20.38
C THR A 164 -0.11 19.22 -20.46
N ILE A 165 0.29 17.99 -20.12
CA ILE A 165 1.41 17.32 -20.77
C ILE A 165 0.83 16.07 -21.44
#